data_AF-D4KC73-F1
#
_entry.id   AF-D4KC73-F1
#
_cell.length_a   1.000
_cell.length_b   1.000
_cell.length_c   1.000
_cell.angle_alpha   90.00
_cell.angle_beta   90.00
_cell.angle_gamma   90.00
#
_symmetry.space_group_name_H-M   'P 1'
#
loop_
_entity.id
_entity.type
_entity.pdbx_description
1 polymer ?
#
loop_
_entity_poly.entity_id
_entity_poly.type
_entity_poly.pdbx_seq_one_letter_code
_entity_poly.pdbx_strand_id
1 'polypeptide(L)'
;MAKMKLDPIYPDIVNRFQYVKTTNADAWQKHVKNVIAENEYNDLLTRIAWDLLMYVYTSDTISGWYDKYNVHDSHITTAVKKAYIEVFGMPSE
;
A
#
# COMPACT_ATOMS: atom_id res chain seq x y z
N MET A 1 18.21 14.49 -0.30
CA MET A 1 16.85 13.95 -0.10
C MET A 1 16.86 13.18 1.23
N ALA A 2 15.86 13.37 2.09
CA ALA A 2 15.76 12.60 3.33
C ALA A 2 15.49 11.13 2.98
N LYS A 3 16.28 10.22 3.54
CA LYS A 3 16.15 8.77 3.34
C LYS A 3 14.88 8.27 4.05
N MET A 4 13.98 7.52 3.40
CA MET A 4 12.80 7.01 4.10
C MET A 4 13.22 5.89 5.04
N LYS A 5 12.60 5.79 6.22
CA LYS A 5 12.93 4.72 7.19
C LYS A 5 12.68 3.32 6.63
N LEU A 6 11.67 3.16 5.76
CA LEU A 6 11.31 1.89 5.14
C LEU A 6 12.05 1.61 3.83
N ASP A 7 13.09 2.38 3.48
CA ASP A 7 13.94 2.09 2.32
C ASP A 7 14.42 0.62 2.22
N PRO A 8 14.76 -0.07 3.34
CA PRO A 8 15.18 -1.47 3.26
C PRO A 8 14.10 -2.45 2.77
N ILE A 9 12.82 -2.14 2.96
CA ILE A 9 11.70 -3.00 2.58
C ILE A 9 10.91 -2.46 1.39
N TYR A 10 11.08 -1.18 1.07
CA TYR A 10 10.32 -0.50 0.03
C TYR A 10 10.37 -1.22 -1.33
N PRO A 11 11.52 -1.75 -1.82
CA PRO A 11 11.55 -2.53 -3.05
C PRO A 11 10.68 -3.80 -2.99
N ASP A 12 10.59 -4.47 -1.84
CA ASP A 12 9.73 -5.66 -1.68
C ASP A 12 8.25 -5.29 -1.73
N ILE A 13 7.87 -4.15 -1.11
CA ILE A 13 6.50 -3.62 -1.19
C ILE A 13 6.12 -3.36 -2.64
N VAL A 14 6.99 -2.65 -3.39
CA VAL A 14 6.76 -2.36 -4.82
C VAL A 14 6.64 -3.66 -5.63
N ASN A 15 7.54 -4.62 -5.42
CA ASN A 15 7.52 -5.90 -6.14
C ASN A 15 6.21 -6.68 -5.89
N ARG A 16 5.72 -6.72 -4.65
CA ARG A 16 4.45 -7.39 -4.33
C ARG A 16 3.25 -6.66 -4.92
N PHE A 17 3.27 -5.33 -4.94
CA PHE A 17 2.21 -4.56 -5.59
C PHE A 17 2.22 -4.81 -7.11
N GLN A 18 3.39 -4.87 -7.74
CA GLN A 18 3.52 -5.25 -9.15
C GLN A 18 3.04 -6.67 -9.42
N TYR A 19 3.30 -7.59 -8.50
CA TYR A 19 2.75 -8.94 -8.59
C TYR A 19 1.21 -8.90 -8.64
N VAL A 20 0.54 -8.18 -7.73
CA VAL A 20 -0.93 -8.01 -7.77
C VAL A 20 -1.40 -7.37 -9.07
N LYS A 21 -0.70 -6.34 -9.57
CA LYS A 21 -1.02 -5.69 -10.85
C LYS A 21 -0.94 -6.66 -12.03
N THR A 22 -0.13 -7.70 -11.96
CA THR A 22 0.09 -8.64 -13.08
C THR A 22 -0.75 -9.91 -12.95
N THR A 23 -1.00 -10.40 -11.73
CA THR A 23 -1.67 -11.70 -11.52
C THR A 23 -3.11 -11.58 -11.04
N ASN A 24 -3.49 -10.45 -10.45
CA ASN A 24 -4.79 -10.26 -9.79
C ASN A 24 -5.44 -8.91 -10.15
N ALA A 25 -5.07 -8.34 -11.31
CA ALA A 25 -5.46 -7.00 -11.73
C ALA A 25 -6.98 -6.77 -11.67
N ASP A 26 -7.77 -7.66 -12.26
CA ASP A 26 -9.22 -7.51 -12.36
C ASP A 26 -9.90 -7.56 -10.99
N ALA A 27 -9.46 -8.48 -10.13
CA ALA A 27 -9.97 -8.61 -8.77
C ALA A 27 -9.63 -7.36 -7.94
N TRP A 28 -8.40 -6.85 -8.08
CA TRP A 28 -7.98 -5.63 -7.40
C TRP A 28 -8.73 -4.39 -7.90
N GLN A 29 -8.89 -4.23 -9.22
CA GLN A 29 -9.67 -3.11 -9.77
C GLN A 29 -11.14 -3.16 -9.35
N LYS A 30 -11.73 -4.36 -9.23
CA LYS A 30 -13.07 -4.52 -8.68
C LYS A 30 -13.15 -4.07 -7.23
N HIS A 31 -12.16 -4.43 -6.39
CA HIS A 31 -12.07 -3.94 -5.01
C HIS A 31 -12.02 -2.41 -4.95
N VAL A 32 -11.13 -1.78 -5.73
CA VAL A 32 -11.00 -0.31 -5.77
C VAL A 32 -12.33 0.36 -6.15
N LYS A 33 -13.05 -0.16 -7.15
CA LYS A 33 -14.38 0.37 -7.54
C LYS A 33 -15.41 0.25 -6.41
N ASN A 34 -15.39 -0.84 -5.67
CA ASN A 34 -16.29 -1.02 -4.53
C ASN A 34 -15.97 0.00 -3.42
N VAL A 35 -14.69 0.20 -3.10
CA VAL A 35 -14.27 1.21 -2.12
C VAL A 35 -14.74 2.62 -2.52
N ILE A 36 -14.58 3.00 -3.80
CA ILE A 36 -15.08 4.29 -4.33
C ILE A 36 -16.61 4.39 -4.19
N ALA A 37 -17.34 3.32 -4.49
CA ALA A 37 -18.79 3.31 -4.40
C ALA A 37 -19.33 3.38 -2.96
N GLU A 38 -18.64 2.75 -2.01
CA GLU A 38 -18.97 2.80 -0.58
C GLU A 38 -18.72 4.20 0.00
N ASN A 39 -17.69 4.90 -0.50
CA ASN A 39 -17.32 6.26 -0.09
C ASN A 39 -17.12 6.40 1.44
N GLU A 40 -16.70 5.33 2.10
CA GLU A 40 -16.42 5.27 3.55
C GLU A 40 -14.94 5.56 3.84
N TYR A 41 -14.37 6.58 3.20
CA TYR A 41 -12.97 6.99 3.38
C TYR A 41 -12.80 8.50 3.43
N ASN A 42 -11.78 8.95 4.17
CA ASN A 42 -11.36 10.37 4.15
C ASN A 42 -10.33 10.65 3.05
N ASP A 43 -9.52 9.66 2.68
CA ASP A 43 -8.50 9.75 1.63
C ASP A 43 -8.44 8.42 0.88
N LEU A 44 -8.93 8.41 -0.36
CA LEU A 44 -9.04 7.21 -1.19
C LEU A 44 -7.69 6.51 -1.33
N LEU A 45 -6.64 7.27 -1.63
CA LEU A 45 -5.30 6.73 -1.85
C LEU A 45 -4.76 6.03 -0.60
N THR A 46 -4.90 6.64 0.58
CA THR A 46 -4.50 6.00 1.85
C THR A 46 -5.29 4.72 2.06
N ARG A 47 -6.61 4.74 1.86
CA ARG A 47 -7.45 3.57 2.05
C ARG A 47 -7.00 2.39 1.17
N ILE A 48 -6.95 2.59 -0.15
CA ILE A 48 -6.62 1.50 -1.07
C ILE A 48 -5.16 1.06 -0.97
N ALA A 49 -4.24 1.95 -0.61
CA ALA A 49 -2.84 1.57 -0.39
C ALA A 49 -2.67 0.68 0.86
N TRP A 50 -3.41 0.95 1.94
CA TRP A 50 -3.42 0.11 3.13
C TRP A 50 -4.15 -1.22 2.91
N ASP A 51 -5.27 -1.21 2.19
CA ASP A 51 -5.96 -2.44 1.80
C ASP A 51 -5.03 -3.35 0.98
N LEU A 52 -4.29 -2.78 0.02
CA LEU A 52 -3.33 -3.55 -0.78
C LEU A 52 -2.17 -4.08 0.07
N LEU A 53 -1.67 -3.28 1.02
CA LEU A 53 -0.63 -3.72 1.94
C LEU A 53 -1.08 -4.97 2.72
N MET A 54 -2.27 -4.92 3.31
CA MET A 54 -2.84 -6.05 4.07
C MET A 54 -3.22 -7.24 3.18
N TYR A 55 -3.44 -7.01 1.89
CA TYR A 55 -3.65 -8.09 0.92
C TYR A 55 -2.35 -8.87 0.64
N VAL A 56 -1.18 -8.23 0.65
CA VAL A 56 0.11 -8.87 0.30
C VAL A 56 1.02 -9.21 1.48
N TYR A 57 0.69 -8.74 2.69
CA TYR A 57 1.39 -9.03 3.93
C TYR A 57 0.43 -9.42 5.06
N THR A 58 0.89 -10.26 5.97
CA THR A 58 0.17 -10.54 7.21
C THR A 58 0.29 -9.38 8.20
N SER A 59 -0.68 -9.26 9.10
CA SER A 59 -0.64 -8.31 10.22
C SER A 59 0.65 -8.44 11.04
N ASP A 60 1.12 -9.68 11.28
CA ASP A 60 2.34 -9.96 12.03
C ASP A 60 3.59 -9.46 11.33
N THR A 61 3.61 -9.50 9.99
CA THR A 61 4.74 -8.95 9.23
C THR A 61 4.77 -7.44 9.37
N ILE A 62 3.61 -6.79 9.24
CA ILE A 62 3.48 -5.33 9.33
C ILE A 62 3.80 -4.85 10.75
N SER A 63 3.26 -5.51 11.78
CA SER A 63 3.54 -5.18 13.19
C SER A 63 5.03 -5.36 13.54
N GLY A 64 5.68 -6.38 12.97
CA GLY A 64 7.13 -6.58 13.12
C GLY A 64 7.98 -5.45 12.55
N TRP A 65 7.46 -4.63 11.63
CA TRP A 65 8.20 -3.49 11.09
C TRP A 65 8.38 -2.36 12.09
N TYR A 66 7.41 -2.16 12.99
CA TYR A 66 7.42 -1.06 13.97
C TYR A 66 8.69 -1.08 14.80
N ASP A 67 8.97 -2.22 15.43
CA ASP A 67 10.16 -2.39 16.27
C ASP A 67 11.43 -2.50 15.42
N LYS A 68 11.39 -3.32 14.36
CA LYS A 68 12.56 -3.63 13.54
C LYS A 68 13.17 -2.41 12.85
N TYR A 69 12.33 -1.50 12.38
CA TYR A 69 12.76 -0.31 11.64
C TYR A 69 12.53 1.00 12.40
N ASN A 70 12.04 0.93 13.65
CA ASN A 70 11.66 2.08 14.47
C ASN A 70 10.72 3.02 13.69
N VAL A 71 9.60 2.46 13.21
CA VAL A 71 8.58 3.14 12.40
C VAL A 71 7.21 3.13 13.08
N HIS A 72 6.32 3.97 12.56
CA HIS A 72 4.93 4.12 13.00
C HIS A 72 4.06 4.25 11.75
N ASP A 73 2.74 4.23 11.91
CA ASP A 73 1.75 4.25 10.83
C ASP A 73 2.00 5.33 9.78
N SER A 74 2.42 6.54 10.18
CA SER A 74 2.69 7.63 9.24
C SER A 74 3.85 7.32 8.28
N HIS A 75 4.88 6.63 8.78
CA HIS A 75 6.01 6.19 7.96
C HIS A 75 5.58 5.08 6.99
N ILE A 76 4.79 4.10 7.47
CA ILE A 76 4.24 3.02 6.63
C ILE A 76 3.31 3.61 5.57
N THR A 77 2.38 4.47 5.97
CA THR A 77 1.45 5.19 5.08
C THR A 77 2.21 5.91 3.96
N THR A 78 3.27 6.63 4.30
CA THR A 78 4.09 7.33 3.29
C THR A 78 4.71 6.36 2.29
N ALA A 79 5.28 5.25 2.78
CA ALA A 79 5.88 4.24 1.92
C ALA A 79 4.85 3.54 1.02
N VAL A 80 3.70 3.13 1.56
CA VAL A 80 2.68 2.39 0.79
C VAL A 80 1.97 3.28 -0.21
N LYS A 81 1.66 4.55 0.11
CA LYS A 81 1.11 5.49 -0.87
C LYS A 81 2.06 5.70 -2.03
N LYS A 82 3.35 5.88 -1.74
CA LYS A 82 4.38 6.03 -2.77
C LYS A 82 4.51 4.78 -3.64
N ALA A 83 4.55 3.59 -3.03
CA ALA A 83 4.59 2.32 -3.76
C ALA A 83 3.33 2.13 -4.63
N TYR A 84 2.15 2.48 -4.10
CA TYR A 84 0.90 2.38 -4.85
C TYR A 84 0.93 3.27 -6.10
N ILE A 85 1.31 4.55 -5.97
CA ILE A 85 1.42 5.48 -7.09
C ILE A 85 2.43 4.99 -8.12
N GLU A 86 3.58 4.46 -7.69
CA GLU A 86 4.60 3.94 -8.58
C GLU A 86 4.08 2.76 -9.44
N VAL A 87 3.24 1.91 -8.85
CA VAL A 87 2.72 0.71 -9.52
C VAL A 87 1.46 1.00 -10.34
N PHE A 88 0.49 1.70 -9.76
CA PHE A 88 -0.85 1.87 -10.32
C PHE A 88 -1.15 3.28 -10.83
N GLY A 89 -0.31 4.27 -10.49
CA GLY A 89 -0.60 5.68 -10.72
C GLY A 89 -1.48 6.31 -9.64
N MET A 90 -1.82 7.58 -9.81
CA MET A 90 -2.80 8.25 -8.95
C MET A 90 -4.20 7.66 -9.19
N PRO A 91 -4.93 7.24 -8.15
CA PRO A 91 -6.31 6.82 -8.32
C PRO A 91 -7.16 8.03 -8.73
N SER A 92 -8.03 7.84 -9.71
CA SER A 92 -9.08 8.78 -10.06
C SER A 92 -10.41 8.28 -9.49
N GLU A 93 -11.20 9.21 -8.94
CA GLU A 93 -12.61 8.98 -8.64
C GLU A 93 -13.46 8.93 -9.92
#